data_AF-A0A1Q2LGA7-F1
#
_entry.id   AF-A0A1Q2LGA7-F1
#
_cell.length_a   1.000
_cell.length_b   1.000
_cell.length_c   1.000
_cell.angle_alpha   90.00
_cell.angle_beta   90.00
_cell.angle_gamma   90.00
#
_symmetry.space_group_name_H-M   'P 1'
#
loop_
_entity.id
_entity.type
_entity.pdbx_description
1 polymer ?
#
loop_
_entity_poly.entity_id
_entity_poly.type
_entity_poly.pdbx_seq_one_letter_code
_entity_poly.pdbx_strand_id
1 'polypeptide(L)' 'MQYITLNNGVKIPSIGLGTYGLCGQKSIEIIQNALHIGYRLFDTAQMYENEKEVLLPFFISNISLKILYFSRSK' A
#
# COMPACT_ATOMS: atom_id res chain seq x y z
N MET A 1 -14.80 1.99 -5.34
CA MET A 1 -14.15 1.84 -4.01
C MET A 1 -15.01 2.56 -2.98
N GLN A 2 -15.39 1.90 -1.88
CA GLN A 2 -16.04 2.58 -0.74
C GLN A 2 -14.97 3.23 0.16
N TYR A 3 -15.34 4.29 0.87
CA TYR A 3 -14.45 5.03 1.77
C TYR A 3 -15.07 5.13 3.16
N ILE A 4 -14.23 5.05 4.18
CA ILE A 4 -14.60 5.31 5.58
C ILE A 4 -13.91 6.59 6.07
N THR A 5 -14.58 7.31 6.96
CA THR A 5 -14.04 8.52 7.60
C THR A 5 -13.51 8.16 8.97
N LEU A 6 -12.22 8.43 9.21
CA LEU A 6 -11.60 8.25 10.51
C LEU A 6 -12.06 9.32 11.51
N ASN A 7 -11.79 9.12 12.80
CA ASN A 7 -12.16 10.06 13.88
C ASN A 7 -11.57 11.47 13.71
N ASN A 8 -10.48 11.61 12.95
CA ASN A 8 -9.84 12.88 12.60
C ASN A 8 -10.34 13.49 11.27
N GLY A 9 -11.45 12.98 10.72
CA GLY A 9 -12.05 13.46 9.47
C GLY A 9 -11.35 12.98 8.18
N VAL A 10 -10.23 12.26 8.30
CA VAL A 10 -9.51 11.73 7.12
C VAL A 10 -10.29 10.58 6.49
N LYS A 11 -10.56 10.66 5.19
CA LYS A 11 -11.16 9.56 4.42
C LYS A 11 -10.10 8.56 3.96
N ILE A 12 -10.33 7.26 4.16
CA ILE A 12 -9.49 6.17 3.65
C ILE A 12 -10.35 5.14 2.89
N PRO A 13 -9.80 4.41 1.89
CA PRO A 13 -10.49 3.28 1.30
C PRO A 13 -10.88 2.25 2.36
N SER A 14 -12.09 1.68 2.25
CA SER A 14 -12.56 0.65 3.18
C SER A 14 -11.87 -0.71 3.00
N ILE A 15 -11.17 -0.89 1.88
CA ILE A 15 -10.40 -2.09 1.53
C ILE A 15 -8.97 -1.63 1.19
N GLY A 16 -7.99 -2.36 1.74
CA GLY A 16 -6.57 -2.16 1.46
C GLY A 16 -5.84 -3.47 1.21
N LEU A 17 -4.66 -3.39 0.59
CA LEU A 17 -3.76 -4.51 0.38
C LEU A 17 -2.68 -4.52 1.45
N GLY A 18 -2.63 -5.58 2.27
CA GLY A 18 -1.51 -5.82 3.17
C GLY A 18 -0.29 -6.35 2.41
N THR A 19 0.90 -5.86 2.75
CA THR A 19 2.15 -6.23 2.06
C THR A 19 3.00 -7.23 2.83
N TYR A 20 2.51 -7.79 3.94
CA TYR A 20 3.26 -8.79 4.70
C TYR A 20 3.62 -10.01 3.84
N GLY A 21 4.89 -10.39 3.84
CA GLY A 21 5.41 -11.54 3.07
C GLY A 21 5.54 -11.29 1.56
N LEU A 22 5.22 -10.10 1.06
CA LEU A 22 5.46 -9.72 -0.32
C LEU A 22 6.94 -9.33 -0.50
N CYS A 23 7.77 -10.25 -1.02
CA CYS A 23 9.18 -10.00 -1.35
C CYS A 23 9.53 -10.36 -2.80
N GLY A 24 10.53 -9.70 -3.38
CA GLY A 24 11.03 -9.97 -4.73
C GLY A 24 10.10 -9.56 -5.88
N GLN A 25 10.41 -10.05 -7.09
CA GLN A 25 9.79 -9.58 -8.34
C GLN A 25 8.27 -9.78 -8.39
N LYS A 26 7.79 -10.91 -7.84
CA LYS A 26 6.35 -11.23 -7.84
C LYS A 26 5.52 -10.19 -7.06
N SER A 27 6.12 -9.55 -6.06
CA SER A 27 5.46 -8.52 -5.26
C SER A 27 5.23 -7.25 -6.05
N ILE A 28 6.19 -6.88 -6.90
CA ILE A 28 6.07 -5.72 -7.80
C ILE A 28 4.87 -5.94 -8.74
N GLU A 29 4.75 -7.13 -9.33
CA GLU A 29 3.62 -7.48 -10.21
C GLU A 29 2.28 -7.49 -9.47
N ILE A 30 2.23 -8.06 -8.26
CA ILE A 30 1.02 -8.07 -7.42
C ILE A 30 0.55 -6.64 -7.14
N ILE A 31 1.47 -5.75 -6.77
CA ILE A 31 1.17 -4.36 -6.44
C ILE A 31 0.77 -3.58 -7.69
N GLN A 32 1.44 -3.79 -8.83
CA GLN A 32 1.04 -3.20 -10.11
C GLN A 32 -0.37 -3.62 -10.53
N ASN A 33 -0.70 -4.91 -10.39
CA ASN A 33 -2.04 -5.41 -10.70
C ASN A 33 -3.08 -4.83 -9.73
N ALA A 34 -2.76 -4.75 -8.43
CA ALA A 34 -3.63 -4.13 -7.44
C ALA A 34 -3.93 -2.66 -7.79
N LEU A 35 -2.91 -1.90 -8.22
CA LEU A 35 -3.10 -0.52 -8.69
C LEU A 35 -4.03 -0.45 -9.91
N HIS A 36 -3.85 -1.36 -10.87
CA HIS A 36 -4.63 -1.42 -12.11
C HIS A 36 -6.10 -1.74 -11.86
N ILE A 37 -6.40 -2.67 -10.94
CA ILE A 37 -7.78 -3.03 -10.56
C ILE A 37 -8.41 -2.04 -9.57
N GLY A 38 -7.67 -1.00 -9.16
CA GLY A 38 -8.21 0.14 -8.44
C GLY A 38 -7.89 0.23 -6.95
N TYR A 39 -6.99 -0.60 -6.41
CA TYR A 39 -6.53 -0.45 -5.01
C TYR A 39 -5.83 0.89 -4.81
N ARG A 40 -6.13 1.54 -3.68
CA ARG A 40 -5.58 2.86 -3.32
C ARG A 40 -5.05 2.94 -1.87
N LEU A 41 -5.24 1.87 -1.09
CA LEU A 41 -4.73 1.73 0.26
C LEU A 41 -3.79 0.51 0.30
N PHE A 42 -2.55 0.76 0.69
CA PHE A 42 -1.53 -0.28 0.89
C PHE A 42 -1.05 -0.18 2.34
N ASP A 43 -1.06 -1.30 3.04
CA ASP A 43 -0.64 -1.43 4.42
C ASP A 43 0.72 -2.13 4.46
N THR A 44 1.74 -1.40 4.93
CA THR A 44 3.11 -1.90 5.05
C THR A 44 3.69 -1.53 6.42
N ALA A 45 4.77 -2.20 6.81
CA ALA A 45 5.49 -1.93 8.03
C ALA A 45 6.99 -2.04 7.83
N GLN A 46 7.75 -1.27 8.62
CA GLN A 46 9.22 -1.32 8.56
C GLN A 46 9.79 -2.72 8.81
N MET A 47 9.11 -3.49 9.66
CA MET A 47 9.50 -4.86 10.02
C MET A 47 9.37 -5.85 8.86
N TYR A 48 8.67 -5.48 7.77
CA TYR A 48 8.51 -6.37 6.62
C TYR A 48 9.72 -6.32 5.69
N GLU A 49 10.59 -5.31 5.85
CA GLU A 49 11.85 -5.14 5.11
C GLU A 49 11.67 -5.23 3.57
N ASN A 50 10.50 -4.81 3.08
CA ASN A 50 10.08 -4.92 1.69
C ASN A 50 9.66 -3.56 1.07
N GLU A 51 10.12 -2.46 1.66
CA GLU A 51 9.73 -1.12 1.21
C GLU A 51 10.16 -0.86 -0.24
N LYS A 52 11.26 -1.44 -0.70
CA LYS A 52 11.73 -1.25 -2.08
C LYS A 52 10.73 -1.82 -3.08
N GLU A 53 10.29 -3.06 -2.86
CA GLU A 53 9.32 -3.75 -3.68
C GLU A 53 7.95 -3.08 -3.63
N VAL A 54 7.57 -2.57 -2.46
CA VAL A 54 6.32 -1.84 -2.28
C VAL A 54 6.35 -0.51 -3.03
N LEU A 55 7.44 0.25 -2.94
CA LEU A 55 7.52 1.61 -3.50
C LEU A 55 7.75 1.65 -5.02
N LEU A 56 8.48 0.68 -5.59
CA LEU A 56 8.89 0.72 -6.99
C LEU A 56 7.72 0.79 -8.00
N PRO A 57 6.63 0.00 -7.86
CA PRO A 57 5.41 0.15 -8.67
C PRO A 57 4.80 1.55 -8.66
N PHE A 58 4.95 2.31 -7.57
CA PHE A 58 4.34 3.63 -7.43
C PHE A 58 5.09 4.69 -8.24
N PHE A 59 6.42 4.62 -8.30
CA PHE A 59 7.22 5.52 -9.11
C PHE A 59 6.95 5.37 -10.62
N ILE A 60 6.58 4.16 -11.06
CA ILE A 60 6.33 3.86 -12.48
C ILE A 60 4.90 4.26 -12.88
N SER A 61 3.93 4.14 -11.97
CA SER A 61 2.51 4.22 -12.33
C SER A 61 1.91 5.63 -12.34
N ASN A 62 2.59 6.65 -11.76
CA ASN A 62 2.08 8.02 -11.64
C ASN A 62 0.64 8.11 -11.06
N ILE A 63 0.29 7.19 -10.14
CA ILE A 63 -1.02 7.10 -9.49
C ILE A 63 -0.94 7.70 -8.09
N SER A 64 -1.88 8.58 -7.74
CA SER A 64 -2.02 9.13 -6.39
C SER A 64 -2.54 8.06 -5.41
N LEU A 65 -1.88 7.94 -4.26
CA LEU A 65 -2.07 6.82 -3.32
C LEU A 65 -2.07 7.25 -1.86
N LYS A 66 -2.66 6.40 -1.03
CA LYS A 66 -2.57 6.48 0.43
C LYS A 66 -1.84 5.24 0.94
N ILE A 67 -0.62 5.44 1.42
CA ILE A 67 0.16 4.38 2.07
C ILE A 67 -0.06 4.53 3.58
N LEU A 68 -0.51 3.45 4.21
CA LEU A 68 -0.49 3.35 5.66
C LEU A 68 0.80 2.64 6.04
N TYR A 69 1.66 3.35 6.78
CA TYR A 69 2.96 2.85 7.22
C TYR A 69 2.95 2.67 8.74
N PHE A 70 3.13 1.43 9.20
CA PHE A 70 3.36 1.15 10.61
C PHE A 70 4.87 1.02 10.88
N SER A 71 5.47 2.08 11.40
CA SER A 71 6.78 2.01 12.05
C SER A 71 6.56 1.69 13.53
N ARG A 72 7.19 0.63 14.05
CA ARG A 72 7.35 0.54 15.50
C ARG A 72 8.37 1.61 15.90
N SER A 73 7.95 2.62 16.67
CA SER A 73 8.90 3.23 17.60
C SER A 73 9.38 2.11 18.53
N LYS A 74 10.68 1.91 18.61
CA LYS A 74 11.25 1.23 19.78
C LYS A 74 10.84 1.95 21.06
#